data_AF-A0A961JQY2-F1
#
_entry.id   AF-A0A961JQY2-F1
#
_cell.length_a   1.000
_cell.length_b   1.000
_cell.length_c   1.000
_cell.angle_alpha   90.00
_cell.angle_beta   90.00
_cell.angle_gamma   90.00
#
_symmetry.space_group_name_H-M   'P 1'
#
loop_
_entity.id
_entity.type
_entity.pdbx_description
1 polymer ?
#
loop_
_entity_poly.entity_id
_entity_poly.type
_entity_poly.pdbx_seq_one_letter_code
_entity_poly.pdbx_strand_id
1 'polypeptide(L)'
;MVHDIRIVTETELRQSVTLDLDLIDAMETAFVSLASGQVQLPPGLTMPLAEGDGEVDIETARIEGLESYAVKILSGLRDTPDVRRPGRDGLVVQLSARTGAVEAV
;
A
#
# COMPACT_ATOMS: atom_id res chain seq x y z
N MET A 1 15.07 13.19 16.09
CA MET A 1 14.07 12.76 17.08
C MET A 1 13.68 11.34 16.72
N VAL A 2 13.76 10.42 17.67
CA VAL A 2 13.18 9.08 17.48
C VAL A 2 11.68 9.27 17.63
N HIS A 3 10.92 8.96 16.58
CA HIS A 3 9.46 8.91 16.67
C HIS A 3 9.04 7.45 16.55
N ASP A 4 8.01 7.06 17.30
CA ASP A 4 7.50 5.70 17.26
C ASP A 4 6.73 5.46 15.96
N ILE A 5 6.99 4.32 15.33
CA ILE A 5 6.26 3.86 14.15
C ILE A 5 5.06 3.05 14.62
N ARG A 6 3.85 3.40 14.15
CA ARG A 6 2.67 2.60 14.44
C ARG A 6 2.70 1.32 13.61
N ILE A 7 2.64 0.16 14.28
CA ILE A 7 2.43 -1.12 13.62
C ILE A 7 0.93 -1.40 13.59
N VAL A 8 0.37 -1.68 12.41
CA VAL A 8 -1.04 -2.04 12.23
C VAL A 8 -1.09 -3.44 11.61
N THR A 9 -1.52 -4.40 12.42
CA THR A 9 -1.65 -5.79 11.97
C THR A 9 -2.83 -5.98 11.02
N GLU A 10 -2.80 -7.07 10.27
CA GLU A 10 -3.92 -7.46 9.39
C GLU A 10 -5.26 -7.56 10.14
N THR A 11 -5.23 -8.09 11.36
CA THR A 11 -6.42 -8.22 12.20
C THR A 11 -6.95 -6.84 12.62
N GLU A 12 -6.07 -5.90 12.98
CA GLU A 12 -6.46 -4.53 13.31
C GLU A 12 -7.00 -3.78 12.07
N LEU A 13 -6.40 -3.99 10.89
CA LEU A 13 -6.92 -3.43 9.63
C LEU A 13 -8.33 -3.93 9.33
N ARG A 14 -8.60 -5.24 9.47
CA ARG A 14 -9.95 -5.79 9.27
C ARG A 14 -10.99 -5.25 10.24
N GLN A 15 -10.57 -4.89 11.45
CA GLN A 15 -11.44 -4.29 12.45
C GLN A 15 -11.67 -2.79 12.20
N SER A 16 -10.74 -2.13 11.50
CA SER A 16 -10.76 -0.68 11.28
C SER A 16 -11.35 -0.27 9.93
N VAL A 17 -11.32 -1.16 8.93
CA VAL A 17 -11.81 -0.89 7.58
C VAL A 17 -12.99 -1.81 7.27
N THR A 18 -14.16 -1.23 7.05
CA THR A 18 -15.38 -1.94 6.65
C THR A 18 -15.75 -1.57 5.23
N LEU A 19 -16.31 -2.52 4.47
CA LEU A 19 -16.89 -2.23 3.16
C LEU A 19 -18.26 -1.58 3.36
N ASP A 20 -18.28 -0.26 3.38
CA ASP A 20 -19.47 0.58 3.55
C ASP A 20 -19.43 1.80 2.61
N LEU A 21 -20.43 2.69 2.74
CA LEU A 21 -20.53 3.88 1.90
C LEU A 21 -19.40 4.88 2.17
N ASP A 22 -18.90 4.98 3.40
CA ASP A 22 -17.80 5.89 3.75
C ASP A 22 -16.51 5.45 3.04
N LEU A 23 -16.24 4.14 2.98
CA LEU A 23 -15.11 3.61 2.20
C LEU A 23 -15.29 3.87 0.70
N ILE A 24 -16.50 3.71 0.17
CA ILE A 24 -16.80 3.97 -1.24
C ILE A 24 -16.56 5.45 -1.57
N ASP A 25 -17.04 6.37 -0.75
CA ASP A 25 -16.86 7.82 -0.93
C ASP A 25 -15.38 8.22 -0.86
N ALA A 26 -14.61 7.59 0.04
CA ALA A 26 -13.15 7.78 0.11
C ALA A 26 -12.44 7.30 -1.16
N MET A 27 -12.83 6.14 -1.70
CA MET A 27 -12.30 5.63 -2.97
C MET A 27 -12.67 6.53 -4.15
N GLU A 28 -13.92 6.97 -4.24
CA GLU A 28 -14.38 7.90 -5.28
C GLU A 28 -13.56 9.18 -5.25
N THR A 29 -13.38 9.78 -4.07
CA THR A 29 -12.58 10.99 -3.88
C THR A 29 -11.15 10.78 -4.38
N ALA A 30 -10.51 9.65 -4.04
CA ALA A 30 -9.16 9.35 -4.50
C ALA A 30 -9.08 9.20 -6.04
N PHE A 31 -10.08 8.57 -6.67
CA PHE A 31 -10.14 8.45 -8.13
C PHE A 31 -10.41 9.79 -8.82
N VAL A 32 -11.25 10.65 -8.24
CA VAL A 32 -11.45 12.03 -8.73
C VAL A 32 -10.15 12.83 -8.66
N SER A 33 -9.40 12.74 -7.55
CA SER A 33 -8.08 13.36 -7.43
C SER A 33 -7.11 12.82 -8.48
N LEU A 34 -7.12 11.51 -8.76
CA LEU A 34 -6.28 10.91 -9.80
C LEU A 34 -6.65 11.46 -11.19
N ALA A 35 -7.93 11.46 -11.54
CA ALA A 35 -8.42 11.92 -12.83
C ALA A 35 -8.20 13.43 -13.05
N SER A 36 -8.17 14.22 -11.98
CA SER A 36 -7.90 15.66 -12.02
C SER A 36 -6.42 16.02 -11.97
N GLY A 37 -5.51 15.04 -11.95
CA GLY A 37 -4.07 15.28 -11.95
C GLY A 37 -3.48 15.68 -10.60
N GLN A 38 -4.22 15.49 -9.52
CA GLN A 38 -3.82 15.82 -8.15
C GLN A 38 -3.09 14.68 -7.44
N VAL A 39 -2.67 13.66 -8.20
CA VAL A 39 -1.97 12.49 -7.67
C VAL A 39 -0.60 12.36 -8.34
N GLN A 40 0.45 12.35 -7.52
CA GLN A 40 1.79 11.98 -7.93
C GLN A 40 1.89 10.45 -7.85
N LEU A 41 1.86 9.80 -9.00
CA LEU A 41 1.88 8.35 -9.17
C LEU A 41 2.98 7.97 -10.18
N PRO A 42 4.25 7.85 -9.77
CA PRO A 42 5.31 7.41 -10.68
C PRO A 42 5.08 5.97 -11.12
N PRO A 43 5.73 5.51 -12.21
CA PRO A 43 5.68 4.12 -12.63
C PRO A 43 6.07 3.18 -11.48
N GLY A 44 5.29 2.11 -11.31
CA GLY A 44 5.63 1.05 -10.37
C GLY A 44 6.92 0.32 -10.76
N LEU A 45 7.58 -0.27 -9.77
CA LEU A 45 8.72 -1.14 -9.98
C LEU A 45 8.27 -2.59 -9.83
N THR A 46 8.54 -3.41 -10.83
CA THR A 46 8.37 -4.87 -10.77
C THR A 46 9.73 -5.53 -10.82
N MET A 47 10.01 -6.39 -9.84
CA MET A 47 11.20 -7.21 -9.78
C MET A 47 10.80 -8.70 -9.85
N PRO A 48 11.11 -9.40 -10.95
CA PRO A 48 10.88 -10.84 -11.02
C PRO A 48 11.82 -11.58 -10.06
N LEU A 49 11.33 -12.63 -9.42
CA LEU A 49 12.14 -13.51 -8.57
C LEU A 49 12.66 -14.67 -9.41
N ALA A 50 13.97 -14.86 -9.47
CA ALA A 50 14.63 -15.70 -10.48
C ALA A 50 14.28 -17.20 -10.42
N GLU A 51 13.87 -17.73 -9.26
CA GLU A 51 13.73 -19.17 -9.01
C GLU A 51 12.28 -19.66 -8.93
N GLY A 52 11.29 -18.78 -9.14
CA GLY A 52 9.87 -19.15 -9.21
C GLY A 52 9.11 -18.11 -10.03
N ASP A 53 7.90 -18.43 -10.49
CA ASP A 53 7.00 -17.48 -11.17
C ASP A 53 6.46 -16.39 -10.21
N GLY A 54 7.33 -15.82 -9.39
CA GLY A 54 7.06 -14.82 -8.39
C GLY A 54 7.63 -13.46 -8.77
N GLU A 55 7.08 -12.43 -8.14
CA GLU A 55 7.48 -11.05 -8.36
C GLU A 55 7.32 -10.23 -7.08
N VAL A 56 8.08 -9.15 -7.01
CA VAL A 56 7.90 -8.07 -6.04
C VAL A 56 7.50 -6.82 -6.79
N ASP A 57 6.36 -6.24 -6.43
CA ASP A 57 5.87 -4.98 -6.97
C ASP A 57 5.96 -3.89 -5.91
N ILE A 58 6.47 -2.72 -6.29
CA ILE A 58 6.49 -1.52 -5.46
C ILE A 58 5.71 -0.42 -6.17
N GLU A 59 4.67 0.06 -5.50
CA GLU A 59 3.82 1.15 -5.96
C GLU A 59 3.88 2.30 -4.96
N THR A 60 3.87 3.54 -5.45
CA THR A 60 3.88 4.73 -4.59
C THR A 60 2.85 5.72 -5.06
N ALA A 61 2.16 6.37 -4.12
CA ALA A 61 1.16 7.39 -4.44
C ALA A 61 1.18 8.51 -3.40
N ARG A 62 1.08 9.75 -3.87
CA ARG A 62 0.80 10.94 -3.05
C ARG A 62 -0.35 11.72 -3.64
N ILE A 63 -1.38 11.96 -2.83
CA ILE A 63 -2.53 12.81 -3.18
C ILE A 63 -2.27 14.21 -2.63
N GLU A 64 -2.48 15.25 -3.43
CA GLU A 64 -2.38 16.64 -2.97
C GLU A 64 -3.37 16.92 -1.83
N GLY A 65 -2.93 17.67 -0.82
CA GLY A 65 -3.75 18.02 0.35
C GLY A 65 -3.70 17.00 1.49
N LEU A 66 -3.26 15.76 1.25
CA LEU A 66 -3.01 14.80 2.33
C LEU A 66 -1.65 15.05 3.01
N GLU A 67 -1.61 14.83 4.32
CA GLU A 67 -0.39 15.01 5.13
C GLU A 67 0.63 13.88 4.98
N SER A 68 0.24 12.79 4.29
CA SER A 68 1.03 11.58 4.11
C SER A 68 1.00 11.07 2.66
N TYR A 69 1.93 10.17 2.35
CA TYR A 69 1.97 9.40 1.11
C TYR A 69 2.24 7.93 1.44
N ALA A 70 1.92 7.04 0.50
CA ALA A 70 2.02 5.61 0.70
C ALA A 70 3.03 4.96 -0.24
N VAL A 71 3.74 3.95 0.29
CA VAL A 71 4.52 2.99 -0.47
C VAL A 71 3.94 1.60 -0.20
N LYS A 72 3.48 0.92 -1.24
CA LYS A 72 2.95 -0.43 -1.16
C LYS A 72 3.95 -1.41 -1.74
N ILE A 73 4.26 -2.45 -0.98
CA ILE A 73 5.12 -3.55 -1.39
C ILE A 73 4.22 -4.79 -1.49
N LEU A 74 4.12 -5.37 -2.68
CA LEU A 74 3.47 -6.66 -2.87
C LEU A 74 4.55 -7.69 -3.19
N SER A 75 4.44 -8.87 -2.60
CA SER A 75 5.31 -10.00 -2.94
C SER A 75 4.45 -11.24 -3.15
N GLY A 76 4.60 -11.85 -4.31
CA GLY A 76 3.93 -13.10 -4.65
C GLY A 76 4.94 -14.17 -5.03
N LEU A 77 4.73 -15.37 -4.48
CA LEU A 77 5.31 -16.60 -5.00
C LEU A 77 4.13 -17.40 -5.57
N ARG A 78 4.16 -17.75 -6.86
CA ARG A 78 3.09 -18.57 -7.47
C ARG A 78 2.98 -19.91 -6.75
N ASP A 79 1.75 -20.46 -6.73
CA ASP A 79 1.38 -21.70 -6.03
C ASP A 79 2.50 -22.74 -6.01
N THR A 80 3.18 -22.84 -4.87
CA THR A 80 3.97 -24.03 -4.55
C THR A 80 2.96 -25.06 -4.06
N PRO A 81 2.84 -26.25 -4.68
CA PRO A 81 1.83 -27.25 -4.31
C PRO A 81 1.78 -27.60 -2.81
N ASP A 82 2.92 -27.42 -2.13
CA ASP A 82 3.10 -27.73 -0.71
C ASP A 82 2.89 -26.53 0.23
N VAL A 83 2.70 -25.31 -0.29
CA VAL A 83 2.52 -24.08 0.50
C VAL A 83 1.13 -23.52 0.24
N ARG A 84 0.18 -23.82 1.13
CA ARG A 84 -1.16 -23.20 1.15
C ARG A 84 -1.07 -21.76 1.68
N ARG A 85 -0.46 -20.84 0.91
CA ARG A 85 -0.56 -19.39 1.19
C ARG A 85 -1.41 -18.70 0.12
N PRO A 86 -2.09 -17.59 0.47
CA PRO A 86 -2.58 -16.66 -0.55
C PRO A 86 -1.42 -16.31 -1.47
N GLY A 87 -1.61 -16.38 -2.79
CA GLY A 87 -0.52 -16.24 -3.76
C GLY A 87 0.23 -14.90 -3.76
N ARG A 88 -0.20 -13.92 -2.94
CA ARG A 88 0.46 -12.62 -2.72
C ARG A 88 0.26 -12.14 -1.28
N ASP A 89 1.34 -11.70 -0.65
CA ASP A 89 1.35 -10.92 0.60
C ASP A 89 1.65 -9.44 0.28
N GLY A 90 1.19 -8.53 1.14
CA GLY A 90 1.36 -7.09 0.93
C GLY A 90 1.64 -6.32 2.22
N LEU A 91 2.41 -5.24 2.09
CA LEU A 91 2.71 -4.27 3.13
C LEU A 91 2.46 -2.86 2.60
N VAL A 92 1.83 -2.00 3.40
CA VAL A 92 1.67 -0.57 3.08
C VAL A 92 2.43 0.22 4.13
N VAL A 93 3.35 1.06 3.67
CA VAL A 93 4.10 1.99 4.50
C VAL A 93 3.51 3.38 4.31
N GLN A 94 3.02 3.98 5.39
CA GLN A 94 2.61 5.38 5.41
C GLN A 94 3.80 6.26 5.81
N LEU A 95 4.09 7.29 5.03
CA LEU A 95 5.15 8.26 5.30
C LEU A 95 4.60 9.67 5.36
N SER A 96 5.19 10.49 6.23
CA SER A 96 4.85 11.91 6.33
C SER A 96 5.26 12.66 5.07
N ALA A 97 4.31 13.34 4.42
CA ALA A 97 4.61 14.19 3.26
C ALA A 97 5.41 15.45 3.63
N ARG A 98 5.51 15.78 4.93
CA ARG A 98 6.28 16.93 5.43
C ARG A 98 7.72 16.56 5.80
N THR A 99 7.91 15.43 6.46
CA THR A 99 9.21 15.08 7.07
C THR A 99 9.87 13.85 6.43
N GLY A 100 9.13 13.06 5.64
CA GLY A 100 9.59 11.78 5.11
C GLY A 100 9.69 10.66 6.16
N ALA A 101 9.28 10.91 7.41
CA ALA A 101 9.32 9.91 8.47
C ALA A 101 8.24 8.84 8.27
N VAL A 102 8.53 7.59 8.66
CA VAL A 102 7.60 6.46 8.55
C VAL A 102 6.59 6.52 9.68
N GLU A 103 5.33 6.87 9.37
CA GLU A 103 4.29 7.06 10.38
C GLU A 103 3.63 5.73 10.80
N ALA A 104 3.42 4.82 9.84
CA ALA A 104 2.83 3.51 10.09
C ALA A 104 3.29 2.44 9.09
N VAL A 105 3.24 1.17 9.53
CA VAL A 105 3.44 -0.05 8.72
C VAL A 105 2.42 -1.11 9.04
#